data_AF-A0A7S3MW78-F1
#
_entry.id   AF-A0A7S3MW78-F1
#
_cell.length_a   1.000
_cell.length_b   1.000
_cell.length_c   1.000
_cell.angle_alpha   90.00
_cell.angle_beta   90.00
_cell.angle_gamma   90.00
#
_symmetry.space_group_name_H-M   'P 1'
#
loop_
_entity.id
_entity.type
_entity.pdbx_description
1 polymer ?
#
loop_
_entity_poly.entity_id
_entity_poly.type
_entity_poly.pdbx_seq_one_letter_code
_entity_poly.pdbx_strand_id
1 'polypeptide(L)'
;MVVECTSIQDLIAVLHEGIKNRHSGSHELNSDSSRSHSILTVYLISETHNKEENHIYKKYGKMSFVDLAGSERLKESQSQGEMAKETGQINKSLFTLGKVISMLSSKDQ
;
A
#
# COMPACT_ATOMS: atom_id res chain seq x y z
N MET A 1 8.65 -9.34 -0.14
CA MET A 1 8.80 -10.25 1.01
C MET A 1 7.41 -10.68 1.44
N VAL A 2 7.16 -11.97 1.63
CA VAL A 2 5.89 -12.51 2.14
C VAL A 2 6.22 -13.22 3.45
N VAL A 3 5.45 -12.94 4.50
CA VAL A 3 5.66 -13.51 5.83
C VAL A 3 4.42 -14.33 6.18
N GLU A 4 4.62 -15.60 6.53
CA GLU A 4 3.54 -16.45 7.02
C GLU A 4 3.15 -16.00 8.44
N CYS A 5 1.85 -15.80 8.65
CA CYS A 5 1.29 -15.38 9.93
C CYS A 5 0.24 -16.40 10.34
N THR A 6 0.37 -16.97 11.53
CA THR A 6 -0.55 -17.98 12.08
C THR A 6 -1.55 -17.37 13.07
N SER A 7 -1.26 -16.16 13.54
CA SER A 7 -2.09 -15.40 14.46
C SER A 7 -2.24 -13.94 14.04
N ILE A 8 -3.22 -13.24 14.63
CA ILE A 8 -3.39 -11.79 14.46
C ILE A 8 -2.16 -11.05 15.02
N GLN A 9 -1.54 -11.57 16.08
CA GLN A 9 -0.37 -11.00 16.71
C GLN A 9 0.84 -11.02 15.76
N ASP A 10 1.03 -12.11 15.00
CA ASP A 10 2.07 -12.20 13.97
C ASP A 10 1.89 -11.11 12.91
N LEU A 11 0.64 -10.94 12.44
CA LEU A 11 0.30 -9.93 11.45
C LEU A 11 0.58 -8.51 11.97
N ILE A 12 0.20 -8.22 13.22
CA ILE A 12 0.45 -6.92 13.86
C ILE A 12 1.96 -6.68 14.02
N ALA A 13 2.73 -7.70 14.39
CA ALA A 13 4.19 -7.58 14.52
C ALA A 13 4.84 -7.24 13.17
N VAL A 14 4.44 -7.92 12.09
CA VAL A 14 4.92 -7.62 10.72
C VAL A 14 4.51 -6.20 10.30
N LEU A 15 3.28 -5.77 10.63
CA LEU A 15 2.84 -4.40 10.36
C LEU A 15 3.71 -3.36 11.09
N HIS A 16 3.97 -3.55 12.39
CA HIS A 16 4.83 -2.64 13.16
C HIS A 16 6.25 -2.56 12.62
N GLU A 17 6.83 -3.69 12.24
CA GLU A 17 8.15 -3.73 11.62
C GLU A 17 8.15 -3.00 10.26
N GLY A 18 7.09 -3.17 9.46
CA GLY A 18 6.89 -2.43 8.22
C GLY A 18 6.82 -0.91 8.43
N ILE A 19 6.06 -0.47 9.45
CA ILE A 19 5.94 0.95 9.82
C ILE A 19 7.29 1.50 10.28
N LYS A 20 8.03 0.76 11.12
CA LYS A 20 9.36 1.16 11.60
C LYS A 20 10.36 1.30 10.45
N ASN A 21 10.35 0.36 9.50
CA ASN A 21 11.21 0.42 8.32
C ASN A 21 10.85 1.58 7.39
N ARG A 22 9.55 1.88 7.23
CA ARG A 22 9.08 3.08 6.52
C ARG A 22 9.62 4.36 7.18
N HIS A 23 9.60 4.43 8.52
CA HIS A 23 10.10 5.57 9.27
C HIS A 23 11.64 5.70 9.21
N SER A 24 12.37 4.58 9.20
CA SER A 24 13.84 4.61 9.14
C SER A 24 14.35 5.03 7.76
N GLY A 25 13.67 4.63 6.68
CA GLY A 25 13.99 5.10 5.33
C GLY A 25 13.74 6.60 5.11
N SER A 26 13.00 7.25 6.00
CA SER A 26 12.71 8.67 5.93
C SER A 26 13.74 9.53 6.70
N HIS A 27 14.60 8.91 7.52
CA HIS A 27 15.31 9.59 8.61
C HIS A 27 16.62 10.36 8.28
N GLU A 28 17.00 10.53 7.00
CA GLU A 28 18.17 11.35 6.63
C GLU A 28 17.82 12.64 5.83
N LEU A 29 16.66 12.70 5.17
CA LEU A 29 16.21 13.89 4.40
C LEU A 29 14.67 14.14 4.40
N ASN A 30 13.86 13.24 4.99
CA ASN A 30 12.40 13.27 4.88
C ASN A 30 11.72 12.92 6.21
N SER A 31 11.48 13.90 7.07
CA SER A 31 10.79 13.64 8.34
C SER A 31 9.28 13.37 8.20
N ASP A 32 8.75 13.21 6.99
CA ASP A 32 7.30 13.21 6.78
C ASP A 32 6.80 11.93 6.10
N SER A 33 5.97 11.19 6.83
CA SER A 33 5.19 10.06 6.32
C SER A 33 4.28 10.46 5.14
N SER A 34 4.00 11.76 4.97
CA SER A 34 3.21 12.31 3.86
C SER A 34 3.81 12.09 2.47
N ARG A 35 5.10 11.74 2.36
CA ARG A 35 5.83 11.69 1.07
C ARG A 35 6.09 10.29 0.51
N SER A 36 5.66 9.24 1.21
CA SER A 36 5.84 7.86 0.76
C SER A 36 4.50 7.15 0.56
N HIS A 37 4.37 6.39 -0.53
CA HIS A 37 3.28 5.43 -0.69
C HIS A 37 3.64 4.11 0.00
N SER A 38 2.65 3.43 0.57
CA SER A 38 2.84 2.13 1.21
C SER A 38 1.67 1.20 0.89
N ILE A 39 1.99 -0.07 0.65
CA ILE A 39 1.00 -1.10 0.37
C ILE A 39 1.29 -2.30 1.26
N LEU A 40 0.37 -2.60 2.18
CA LEU A 40 0.35 -3.87 2.91
C LEU A 40 -0.69 -4.77 2.25
N THR A 41 -0.27 -5.95 1.78
CA THR A 41 -1.20 -6.94 1.23
C THR A 41 -1.27 -8.15 2.15
N VAL A 42 -2.47 -8.46 2.62
CA VAL A 42 -2.79 -9.63 3.42
C VAL A 42 -3.47 -10.67 2.53
N TYR A 43 -2.88 -11.85 2.45
CA TYR A 43 -3.47 -13.00 1.79
C TYR A 43 -4.08 -13.90 2.86
N LEU A 44 -5.38 -14.18 2.74
CA LEU A 44 -6.12 -15.06 3.64
C LEU A 44 -6.40 -16.37 2.92
N ILE A 45 -6.11 -17.48 3.58
CA ILE A 45 -6.46 -18.81 3.09
C ILE A 45 -7.29 -19.46 4.19
N SER A 46 -8.57 -19.73 3.90
CA SER A 46 -9.44 -20.48 4.82
C SER A 46 -9.71 -21.86 4.25
N GLU A 47 -9.45 -22.88 5.05
CA GLU A 47 -9.76 -24.26 4.72
C GLU A 47 -11.01 -24.70 5.49
N THR A 48 -12.01 -25.25 4.80
CA THR A 48 -13.23 -25.76 5.40
C THR A 48 -13.44 -27.20 4.97
N HIS A 49 -13.59 -28.08 5.95
CA HIS A 49 -13.80 -29.51 5.72
C HIS A 49 -15.30 -29.80 5.72
N ASN A 50 -15.83 -30.21 4.57
CA ASN A 50 -17.18 -30.75 4.50
C ASN A 50 -17.13 -32.24 4.85
N LYS A 51 -17.59 -32.58 6.06
CA LYS A 51 -17.57 -33.95 6.58
C LYS A 51 -18.53 -34.90 5.85
N GLU A 52 -19.57 -34.36 5.20
CA GLU A 52 -20.56 -35.17 4.48
C GLU A 52 -20.05 -35.62 3.11
N GLU A 53 -19.28 -34.76 2.43
CA GLU A 53 -18.76 -35.03 1.08
C GLU A 53 -17.28 -35.49 1.07
N ASN A 54 -16.66 -35.60 2.24
CA ASN A 54 -15.21 -35.84 2.41
C ASN A 54 -14.36 -34.90 1.52
N HIS A 55 -14.82 -33.65 1.36
CA HIS A 55 -14.23 -32.67 0.46
C HIS A 55 -13.67 -31.48 1.26
N ILE A 56 -12.51 -30.98 0.83
CA ILE A 56 -11.85 -29.82 1.44
C ILE A 56 -12.04 -28.62 0.52
N TYR A 57 -12.71 -27.58 1.02
CA TYR A 57 -12.87 -26.32 0.31
C TYR A 57 -11.84 -25.32 0.80
N LYS A 58 -11.07 -24.75 -0.13
CA LYS A 58 -10.16 -23.63 0.14
C LYS A 58 -10.75 -22.34 -0.42
N LYS A 59 -10.89 -21.32 0.42
CA LYS A 59 -11.21 -19.96 -0.01
C LYS A 59 -9.96 -19.10 0.12
N TYR A 60 -9.73 -18.30 -0.92
CA TYR A 60 -8.60 -17.38 -1.00
C TYR A 60 -9.13 -15.96 -0.96
N GLY A 61 -8.66 -15.17 0.00
CA GLY A 61 -8.92 -13.76 0.14
C GLY A 61 -7.64 -12.95 -0.06
N LYS A 62 -7.77 -11.77 -0.65
CA LYS A 62 -6.69 -10.78 -0.75
C LYS A 62 -7.23 -9.44 -0.28
N MET A 63 -6.57 -8.86 0.71
CA MET A 63 -6.86 -7.51 1.20
C MET A 63 -5.62 -6.66 0.99
N SER A 64 -5.77 -5.52 0.32
CA SER A 64 -4.69 -4.55 0.13
C SER A 64 -5.02 -3.28 0.90
N PHE A 65 -4.22 -2.98 1.92
CA PHE A 65 -4.25 -1.72 2.64
C PHE A 65 -3.26 -0.79 1.95
N VAL A 66 -3.78 0.28 1.37
CA VAL A 66 -3.00 1.23 0.57
C VAL A 66 -3.02 2.57 1.29
N ASP A 67 -1.83 3.06 1.62
CA ASP A 67 -1.60 4.41 2.11
C ASP A 67 -0.86 5.21 1.03
N LEU A 68 -1.42 6.32 0.60
CA LEU A 68 -0.86 7.14 -0.47
C LEU A 68 -0.29 8.43 0.09
N ALA A 69 0.86 8.83 -0.44
CA ALA A 69 1.43 10.14 -0.21
C ALA A 69 0.46 11.26 -0.58
N GLY A 70 0.69 12.44 -0.01
CA GLY A 70 -0.11 13.63 -0.27
C GLY A 70 -0.01 14.09 -1.73
N SER A 71 -1.09 14.74 -2.18
CA SER A 71 -1.18 15.33 -3.53
C SER A 71 -0.83 16.82 -3.52
N GLU A 72 0.00 17.28 -2.59
CA GLU A 72 0.31 18.70 -2.42
C GLU A 72 0.98 19.29 -3.65
N ARG A 73 0.67 20.56 -3.90
CA ARG A 73 1.18 21.27 -5.06
C ARG A 73 2.63 21.71 -4.82
N LEU A 74 3.50 21.38 -5.76
CA LEU A 74 4.91 21.83 -5.79
C LEU A 74 5.08 23.33 -5.49
N LYS A 75 4.20 24.18 -6.06
CA LYS A 75 4.23 25.64 -5.85
C LYS A 75 4.00 26.08 -4.41
N GLU A 76 3.27 25.29 -3.63
CA GLU A 76 2.94 25.57 -2.23
C GLU A 76 3.98 24.95 -1.29
N SER A 77 4.65 23.87 -1.71
CA SER A 77 5.61 23.12 -0.89
C SER A 77 6.99 23.78 -0.70
N GLN A 78 7.28 24.88 -1.43
CA GLN A 78 8.61 25.56 -1.46
C GLN A 78 9.82 24.63 -1.65
N SER A 79 9.60 23.40 -2.14
CA SER A 79 10.64 22.38 -2.33
C SER A 79 11.64 22.81 -3.39
N GLN A 80 12.94 22.71 -3.09
CA GLN A 80 14.04 23.01 -4.02
C GLN A 80 14.94 21.79 -4.24
N GLY A 81 15.65 21.75 -5.37
CA GLY A 81 16.64 20.71 -5.67
C GLY A 81 16.03 19.30 -5.72
N GLU A 82 16.57 18.37 -4.94
CA GLU A 82 16.12 16.98 -4.89
C GLU A 82 14.69 16.83 -4.35
N MET A 83 14.30 17.70 -3.42
CA MET A 83 12.95 17.69 -2.86
C MET A 83 11.88 17.98 -3.93
N ALA A 84 12.16 18.90 -4.86
CA ALA A 84 11.25 19.20 -5.96
C ALA A 84 11.12 18.02 -6.93
N LYS A 85 12.21 17.26 -7.14
CA LYS A 85 12.17 16.04 -7.97
C LYS A 85 11.31 14.98 -7.33
N GLU A 86 11.44 14.77 -6.02
CA GLU A 86 10.65 13.80 -5.27
C GLU A 86 9.16 14.16 -5.28
N THR A 87 8.78 15.39 -4.91
CA THR A 87 7.39 15.85 -4.96
C THR A 87 6.81 15.77 -6.38
N GLY A 88 7.64 15.94 -7.42
CA GLY A 88 7.26 15.68 -8.80
C GLY A 88 6.92 14.22 -9.08
N GLN A 89 7.69 13.27 -8.54
CA GLN A 89 7.43 11.84 -8.73
C GLN A 89 6.19 11.37 -7.96
N ILE A 90 5.97 11.88 -6.74
CA ILE A 90 4.73 11.63 -5.97
C ILE A 90 3.51 12.09 -6.77
N ASN A 91 3.52 13.33 -7.25
CA ASN A 91 2.40 13.84 -8.04
C ASN A 91 2.21 13.07 -9.36
N LYS A 92 3.30 12.59 -9.97
CA LYS A 92 3.23 11.77 -11.18
C LYS A 92 2.56 10.42 -10.93
N SER A 93 2.88 9.71 -9.84
CA SER A 93 2.25 8.43 -9.51
C SER A 93 0.74 8.61 -9.27
N LEU A 94 0.36 9.64 -8.49
CA LEU A 94 -1.04 9.98 -8.19
C LEU A 94 -1.82 10.40 -9.44
N PHE A 95 -1.22 11.23 -10.30
CA PHE A 95 -1.84 11.61 -11.57
C PHE A 95 -2.06 10.40 -12.49
N THR A 96 -1.11 9.46 -12.51
CA THR A 96 -1.23 8.22 -13.29
C THR A 96 -2.36 7.34 -12.76
N LEU A 97 -2.48 7.21 -11.44
CA LEU A 97 -3.62 6.53 -10.80
C LEU A 97 -4.95 7.18 -11.20
N GLY A 98 -5.05 8.51 -11.12
CA GLY A 98 -6.25 9.26 -11.53
C GLY A 98 -6.61 9.04 -13.01
N LYS A 99 -5.62 8.98 -13.89
CA LYS A 99 -5.83 8.64 -15.30
C LYS A 99 -6.39 7.24 -15.49
N VAL A 100 -5.86 6.24 -14.78
CA VAL A 100 -6.37 4.86 -14.87
C VAL A 100 -7.82 4.79 -14.42
N ILE A 101 -8.16 5.42 -13.29
CA ILE A 101 -9.53 5.50 -12.78
C ILE A 101 -10.45 6.18 -13.81
N SER A 102 -10.03 7.33 -14.34
CA SER A 102 -10.78 8.04 -15.37
C SER A 102 -11.01 7.17 -16.61
N MET A 103 -9.97 6.51 -17.14
CA MET A 103 -10.11 5.63 -18.29
C MET A 103 -11.03 4.43 -18.03
N LEU A 104 -11.01 3.85 -16.83
CA LEU A 104 -11.92 2.78 -16.45
C LEU A 104 -13.37 3.28 -16.36
N SER A 105 -13.59 4.49 -15.85
CA SER A 105 -14.93 5.10 -15.75
C SER A 105 -15.50 5.55 -17.10
N SER A 106 -14.65 5.85 -18.09
CA SER A 106 -15.08 6.36 -19.39
C SER A 106 -15.36 5.28 -20.43
N LYS A 107 -15.14 3.99 -20.12
CA LYS A 107 -15.35 2.86 -21.04
C LYS A 107 -16.79 2.32 -21.07
N ASP A 108 -17.73 3.00 -20.42
CA ASP A 108 -19.16 2.68 -20.43
C ASP A 108 -19.97 3.52 -21.44
N GLN A 109 -19.37 3.93 -22.57
CA GLN A 109 -20.08 4.48 -23.75
C GLN A 109 -19.64 3.81 -25.04
#